data_AF-A0A3S3I7S8-F1
#
_entry.id   AF-A0A3S3I7S8-F1
#
_cell.length_a   1.000
_cell.length_b   1.000
_cell.length_c   1.000
_cell.angle_alpha   90.00
_cell.angle_beta   90.00
_cell.angle_gamma   90.00
#
_symmetry.space_group_name_H-M   'P 1'
#
loop_
_entity.id
_entity.type
_entity.pdbx_description
1 polymer ?
#
loop_
_entity_poly.entity_id
_entity_poly.type
_entity_poly.pdbx_seq_one_letter_code
_entity_poly.pdbx_strand_id
1 'polypeptide(L)' 'MSVETALAQLLRMLHRRALNLAALPDDERLAHYDLIRRTCCGAAEQIGQSPDNAAITANSVVEFTRAMVGIIEARRG' A
#
# COMPACT_ATOMS: atom_id res chain seq x y z
N MET A 1 15.29 -16.32 5.09
CA MET A 1 14.68 -15.05 5.56
C MET A 1 13.57 -15.42 6.51
N SER A 2 13.52 -14.86 7.72
CA SER A 2 12.41 -15.15 8.65
C SER A 2 11.14 -14.41 8.23
N VAL A 3 9.98 -14.89 8.66
CA VAL A 3 8.68 -14.24 8.39
C VAL A 3 8.66 -12.82 8.95
N GLU A 4 9.20 -12.63 10.15
CA GLU A 4 9.31 -11.32 10.81
C GLU A 4 10.18 -10.35 10.01
N THR A 5 11.28 -10.86 9.44
CA THR A 5 12.19 -10.06 8.61
C THR A 5 11.50 -9.62 7.32
N ALA A 6 10.75 -10.52 6.69
CA ALA A 6 9.97 -10.22 5.48
C ALA A 6 8.87 -9.18 5.77
N LEU A 7 8.13 -9.35 6.87
CA LEU A 7 7.09 -8.42 7.28
C LEU A 7 7.66 -7.03 7.58
N ALA A 8 8.75 -6.95 8.34
CA ALA A 8 9.42 -5.68 8.63
C ALA A 8 9.90 -4.98 7.36
N GLN A 9 10.41 -5.74 6.38
CA GLN A 9 10.84 -5.18 5.10
C GLN A 9 9.64 -4.67 4.28
N LEU A 10 8.53 -5.41 4.25
CA LEU A 10 7.30 -4.98 3.58
C LEU A 10 6.75 -3.68 4.20
N LEU A 11 6.71 -3.59 5.53
CA LEU A 11 6.28 -2.38 6.24
C LEU A 11 7.19 -1.18 5.91
N ARG A 12 8.52 -1.36 5.87
CA ARG A 12 9.46 -0.29 5.48
C ARG A 12 9.25 0.16 4.03
N MET A 13 8.98 -0.78 3.13
CA MET A 13 8.71 -0.46 1.72
C MET A 13 7.43 0.36 1.58
N LEU A 14 6.36 -0.02 2.28
CA LEU A 14 5.10 0.72 2.26
C LEU A 14 5.25 2.10 2.91
N HIS A 15 5.96 2.21 4.04
CA HIS A 15 6.25 3.49 4.69
C HIS A 15 7.03 4.44 3.77
N ARG A 16 8.05 3.94 3.06
CA ARG A 16 8.80 4.76 2.09
C ARG A 16 7.92 5.24 0.94
N ARG A 17 7.01 4.41 0.44
CA ARG A 17 6.02 4.83 -0.55
C ARG A 17 5.08 5.90 0.02
N ALA A 18 4.59 5.72 1.24
CA ALA A 18 3.74 6.70 1.91
C ALA A 18 4.44 8.07 2.09
N LEU A 19 5.72 8.09 2.46
CA LEU A 19 6.51 9.33 2.53
C LEU A 19 6.54 10.09 1.21
N ASN A 20 6.71 9.37 0.09
CA ASN A 20 6.71 9.96 -1.25
C ASN A 20 5.31 10.47 -1.62
N LEU A 21 4.27 9.69 -1.33
CA LEU A 21 2.88 10.08 -1.62
C LEU A 21 2.45 11.30 -0.82
N ALA A 22 2.82 11.38 0.46
CA ALA A 22 2.54 12.53 1.32
C ALA A 22 3.21 13.84 0.85
N ALA A 23 4.12 13.78 -0.13
CA ALA A 23 4.72 14.97 -0.75
C ALA A 23 3.97 15.43 -2.01
N LEU A 24 3.03 14.64 -2.52
CA LEU A 24 2.23 14.97 -3.71
C LEU A 24 0.90 15.65 -3.30
N PRO A 25 0.28 16.44 -4.19
CA PRO A 25 -1.12 16.86 -4.08
C PRO A 25 -2.10 15.67 -4.01
N ASP A 26 -3.26 15.86 -3.38
CA ASP A 26 -4.24 14.79 -3.15
C ASP A 26 -4.79 14.16 -4.44
N ASP A 27 -5.04 14.97 -5.47
CA ASP A 27 -5.53 14.54 -6.77
C ASP A 27 -4.51 13.66 -7.52
N GLU A 28 -3.22 13.96 -7.38
CA GLU A 28 -2.15 13.18 -7.99
C GLU A 28 -1.96 11.80 -7.32
N ARG A 29 -2.29 11.67 -6.03
CA ARG A 29 -2.13 10.40 -5.27
C ARG A 29 -3.07 9.29 -5.74
N LEU A 30 -4.23 9.64 -6.32
CA LEU A 30 -5.24 8.66 -6.75
C LEU A 30 -4.67 7.62 -7.73
N ALA A 31 -3.92 8.08 -8.73
CA ALA A 31 -3.29 7.20 -9.71
C ALA A 31 -2.28 6.23 -9.08
N HIS A 32 -1.59 6.67 -8.02
CA HIS A 32 -0.66 5.82 -7.28
C HIS A 32 -1.37 4.76 -6.43
N TYR A 33 -2.47 5.11 -5.78
CA TYR A 33 -3.29 4.13 -5.05
C TYR A 33 -3.87 3.07 -5.98
N ASP A 34 -4.32 3.47 -7.18
CA ASP A 34 -4.78 2.51 -8.19
C ASP A 34 -3.67 1.60 -8.72
N LEU A 35 -2.45 2.11 -8.85
CA LEU A 35 -1.29 1.29 -9.20
C LEU A 35 -0.97 0.26 -8.10
N ILE A 36 -1.00 0.66 -6.83
CA ILE A 36 -0.82 -0.25 -5.69
C ILE A 36 -1.90 -1.33 -5.72
N ARG A 37 -3.17 -0.94 -5.87
CA ARG A 37 -4.30 -1.86 -5.93
C ARG A 37 -4.11 -2.92 -7.01
N ARG A 38 -3.84 -2.51 -8.26
CA ARG A 38 -3.65 -3.43 -9.40
C ARG A 38 -2.48 -4.39 -9.18
N THR A 39 -1.37 -3.86 -8.66
CA THR A 39 -0.17 -4.67 -8.37
C THR A 39 -0.45 -5.71 -7.29
N CYS A 40 -1.11 -5.31 -6.21
CA CYS A 40 -1.44 -6.22 -5.11
C CYS A 40 -2.49 -7.26 -5.51
N CYS A 41 -3.47 -6.90 -6.35
CA CYS A 41 -4.46 -7.84 -6.86
C CYS A 41 -3.77 -8.95 -7.68
N GLY A 42 -2.93 -8.57 -8.65
CA GLY A 42 -2.17 -9.54 -9.45
C GLY A 42 -1.24 -10.41 -8.61
N ALA A 43 -0.58 -9.84 -7.59
CA ALA A 43 0.26 -10.62 -6.67
C ALA A 43 -0.57 -11.61 -5.81
N ALA A 44 -1.75 -11.20 -5.33
CA ALA A 44 -2.64 -12.04 -4.54
C ALA A 44 -3.23 -13.19 -5.36
N GLU A 45 -3.61 -12.94 -6.61
CA GLU A 45 -4.04 -13.98 -7.55
C GLU A 45 -2.91 -14.98 -7.85
N GLN A 46 -1.68 -14.49 -8.05
CA GLN A 46 -0.50 -15.35 -8.28
C GLN A 46 -0.21 -16.33 -7.13
N ILE A 47 -0.61 -16.01 -5.90
CA ILE A 47 -0.48 -16.90 -4.74
C ILE A 47 -1.74 -17.73 -4.47
N GLY A 48 -2.70 -17.73 -5.40
CA GLY A 48 -3.87 -18.62 -5.39
C GLY A 48 -5.15 -18.02 -4.82
N GLN A 49 -5.22 -16.71 -4.56
CA GLN A 49 -6.50 -16.08 -4.19
C GLN A 49 -7.44 -16.01 -5.39
N SER A 50 -8.75 -16.15 -5.16
CA SER A 50 -9.77 -15.81 -6.15
C SER A 50 -9.75 -14.30 -6.45
N PRO A 51 -10.23 -13.86 -7.62
CA PRO A 51 -10.27 -12.43 -7.96
C PRO A 51 -10.94 -11.55 -6.90
N ASP A 52 -12.05 -12.01 -6.31
CA ASP A 52 -12.76 -11.26 -5.27
C ASP A 52 -11.92 -11.12 -3.99
N ASN A 53 -11.27 -12.21 -3.55
CA ASN A 53 -10.40 -12.18 -2.37
C ASN A 53 -9.13 -11.35 -2.62
N ALA A 54 -8.58 -11.42 -3.83
CA ALA A 54 -7.44 -10.62 -4.25
C ALA A 54 -7.78 -9.12 -4.25
N ALA A 55 -8.97 -8.75 -4.71
CA ALA A 55 -9.47 -7.38 -4.65
C ALA A 55 -9.61 -6.88 -3.20
N ILE A 56 -10.14 -7.70 -2.30
CA ILE A 56 -10.23 -7.39 -0.86
C ILE A 56 -8.82 -7.14 -0.29
N THR A 57 -7.90 -8.08 -0.52
CA THR A 57 -6.50 -7.97 -0.06
C THR A 57 -5.84 -6.69 -0.57
N ALA A 58 -5.98 -6.41 -1.86
CA ALA A 58 -5.41 -5.23 -2.49
C ALA A 58 -5.98 -3.93 -1.89
N ASN A 59 -7.29 -3.88 -1.65
CA ASN A 59 -7.95 -2.73 -1.03
C ASN A 59 -7.44 -2.50 0.39
N SER A 60 -7.25 -3.55 1.20
CA SER A 60 -6.65 -3.42 2.53
C SER A 60 -5.24 -2.82 2.50
N VAL A 61 -4.40 -3.20 1.53
CA VAL A 61 -3.07 -2.61 1.37
C VAL A 61 -3.14 -1.13 0.97
N VAL A 62 -4.09 -0.76 0.10
CA VAL A 62 -4.34 0.65 -0.26
C VAL A 62 -4.77 1.46 0.95
N GLU A 63 -5.76 0.99 1.70
CA GLU A 63 -6.26 1.69 2.89
C GLU A 63 -5.19 1.83 3.97
N PHE A 64 -4.37 0.79 4.17
CA PHE A 64 -3.22 0.89 5.08
C PHE A 64 -2.21 1.95 4.60
N THR A 65 -1.96 2.03 3.29
CA THR A 65 -1.08 3.05 2.71
C THR A 65 -1.65 4.46 2.87
N ARG A 66 -2.96 4.65 2.66
CA ARG A 66 -3.67 5.92 2.89
C ARG A 66 -3.57 6.37 4.35
N ALA A 67 -3.79 5.44 5.28
CA ALA A 67 -3.66 5.72 6.71
C ALA A 67 -2.24 6.18 7.08
N MET A 68 -1.21 5.54 6.52
CA MET A 68 0.18 5.98 6.73
C MET A 68 0.44 7.38 6.17
N VAL A 69 -0.09 7.70 4.99
CA VAL A 69 0.01 9.05 4.42
C VAL A 69 -0.63 10.08 5.37
N GLY A 70 -1.86 9.83 5.83
CA GLY A 70 -2.54 10.72 6.78
C GLY A 70 -1.76 10.93 8.09
N ILE A 71 -1.14 9.88 8.64
CA ILE A 71 -0.27 9.98 9.82
C ILE A 71 0.97 10.85 9.54
N ILE A 72 1.59 10.70 8.36
CA ILE A 72 2.77 11.47 7.97
C ILE A 72 2.41 12.95 7.81
N GLU A 73 1.27 13.26 7.18
CA GLU A 73 0.78 14.62 6.99
C GLU A 73 0.45 15.30 8.31
N ALA A 74 -0.26 14.60 9.21
CA ALA A 74 -0.62 15.11 10.53
C ALA A 74 0.60 15.40 11.42
N ARG A 75 1.79 14.85 11.10
CA ARG A 75 3.06 15.15 11.80
C ARG A 75 3.83 16.31 11.16
N ARG A 76 3.48 16.72 9.95
CA ARG A 76 4.12 17.82 9.21
C ARG A 76 3.43 19.17 9.43
N GLY A 77 2.12 19.15 9.68
CA GLY A 77 1.34 20.31 10.14
C GLY A 77 1.46 20.51 11.63
#